data_AF-E2BXF7-F1
#
_entry.id   AF-E2BXF7-F1
#
_cell.length_a   1.000
_cell.length_b   1.000
_cell.length_c   1.000
_cell.angle_alpha   90.00
_cell.angle_beta   90.00
_cell.angle_gamma   90.00
#
_symmetry.space_group_name_H-M   'P 1'
#
loop_
_entity.id
_entity.type
_entity.pdbx_description
1 polymer ?
#
loop_
_entity_poly.entity_id
_entity_poly.type
_entity_poly.pdbx_seq_one_letter_code
_entity_poly.pdbx_strand_id
1 'polypeptide(L)'
;KYNDNIFSRKNIDTLLNEITDEQLLQQFTISQIVPQTFIRVDNVLCSHSSIFIGGRYNKLSRELSQTPWFVNGEKKVETSVQDLLCNSIAETVKAESIKFLSSGREDVDVRNIYNGRPFAVELLNPRMTNITDELLMYLANNINQSTKQVQITSGLKVLSRFDLQKLKEGEHVKTKFYRALCVCRSASDNLPQVESLNKLKNIKIVQKTPIRVLHRRPLTPRTRFVYKMRARWAEPQELTKLLRTASESADKFFVLDVKTQAGTYVKEFVHGDYGRTKPSLCDFLNAEVDIVALDVTGINLNWP
;
A
#
# COMPACT_ATOMS: atom_id res chain seq x y z
N LYS A 1 -9.62 -5.67 39.06
CA LYS A 1 -9.70 -6.20 37.67
C LYS A 1 -9.40 -7.69 37.75
N TYR A 2 -10.43 -8.51 37.96
CA TYR A 2 -10.32 -9.95 38.25
C TYR A 2 -10.98 -10.74 37.11
N ASN A 3 -10.28 -11.77 36.62
CA ASN A 3 -10.72 -12.91 35.80
C ASN A 3 -11.55 -12.67 34.53
N ASP A 4 -10.89 -12.45 33.39
CA ASP A 4 -11.60 -12.38 32.09
C ASP A 4 -11.20 -13.45 31.06
N ASN A 5 -10.45 -14.53 31.38
CA ASN A 5 -10.11 -15.55 30.38
C ASN A 5 -9.78 -16.97 30.88
N ILE A 6 -10.12 -17.33 32.12
CA ILE A 6 -9.73 -18.64 32.68
C ILE A 6 -10.65 -19.78 32.20
N PHE A 7 -11.92 -19.49 31.89
CA PHE A 7 -12.92 -20.50 31.55
C PHE A 7 -13.59 -20.18 30.22
N SER A 8 -13.13 -20.83 29.14
CA SER A 8 -13.90 -20.92 27.90
C SER A 8 -14.66 -22.24 27.86
N ARG A 9 -15.79 -22.30 27.15
CA ARG A 9 -16.49 -23.56 26.92
C ARG A 9 -15.55 -24.64 26.38
N LYS A 10 -14.64 -24.28 25.47
CA LYS A 10 -13.65 -25.19 24.90
C LYS A 10 -12.65 -25.72 25.95
N ASN A 11 -12.23 -24.88 26.89
CA ASN A 11 -11.34 -25.31 27.97
C ASN A 11 -12.06 -26.27 28.92
N ILE A 12 -13.34 -26.01 29.22
CA ILE A 12 -14.18 -26.91 30.02
C ILE A 12 -14.40 -28.24 29.27
N ASP A 13 -14.73 -28.20 27.98
CA ASP A 13 -14.89 -29.40 27.16
C ASP A 13 -13.58 -30.22 27.12
N THR A 14 -12.42 -29.57 27.03
CA THR A 14 -11.12 -30.25 27.06
C THR A 14 -10.88 -30.91 28.42
N LEU A 15 -11.10 -30.18 29.51
CA LEU A 15 -10.97 -30.68 30.87
C LEU A 15 -11.88 -31.88 31.14
N LEU A 16 -13.14 -31.81 30.69
CA LEU A 16 -14.12 -32.88 30.86
C LEU A 16 -13.77 -34.14 30.06
N ASN A 17 -13.00 -34.02 28.97
CA ASN A 17 -12.49 -35.19 28.24
C ASN A 17 -11.24 -35.80 28.89
N GLU A 18 -10.51 -35.05 29.71
CA GLU A 18 -9.26 -35.48 30.36
C GLU A 18 -9.47 -35.98 31.79
N ILE A 19 -10.54 -35.53 32.47
CA ILE A 19 -10.86 -35.92 33.84
C ILE A 19 -11.49 -37.32 33.90
N THR A 20 -11.15 -38.09 34.93
CA THR A 20 -11.81 -39.38 35.21
C THR A 20 -13.11 -39.19 35.98
N ASP A 21 -14.02 -40.17 35.92
CA ASP A 21 -15.28 -40.15 36.68
C ASP A 21 -15.04 -40.01 38.20
N GLU A 22 -14.02 -40.67 38.76
CA GLU A 22 -13.67 -40.56 40.18
C GLU A 22 -13.25 -39.13 40.55
N GLN A 23 -12.40 -38.51 39.74
CA GLN A 23 -11.96 -37.13 39.96
C GLN A 23 -13.13 -36.14 39.82
N LEU A 24 -14.05 -36.38 38.89
CA LEU A 24 -15.23 -35.56 38.71
C LEU A 24 -16.17 -35.66 39.93
N LEU A 25 -16.43 -36.89 40.40
CA LEU A 25 -17.29 -37.17 41.56
C LEU A 25 -16.70 -36.69 42.89
N GLN A 26 -15.37 -36.57 42.99
CA GLN A 26 -14.72 -35.92 44.14
C GLN A 26 -15.00 -34.41 44.23
N GLN A 27 -15.25 -33.76 43.08
CA GLN A 27 -15.43 -32.31 43.00
C GLN A 27 -16.91 -31.88 42.90
N PHE A 28 -17.77 -32.71 42.31
CA PHE A 28 -19.18 -32.38 42.08
C PHE A 28 -20.10 -33.54 42.46
N THR A 29 -21.23 -33.25 43.11
CA THR A 29 -22.34 -34.19 43.26
C THR A 29 -23.42 -33.91 42.21
N ILE A 30 -24.07 -34.95 41.68
CA ILE A 30 -25.12 -34.82 40.63
C ILE A 30 -26.23 -33.84 41.05
N SER A 31 -26.57 -33.80 42.33
CA SER A 31 -27.55 -32.86 42.91
C SER A 31 -27.17 -31.38 42.78
N GLN A 32 -25.88 -31.05 42.67
CA GLN A 32 -25.37 -29.69 42.50
C GLN A 32 -25.46 -29.19 41.05
N ILE A 33 -25.69 -30.09 40.09
CA ILE A 33 -25.70 -29.76 38.65
C ILE A 33 -27.12 -29.41 38.17
N VAL A 34 -28.14 -29.59 39.02
CA VAL A 34 -29.54 -29.26 38.69
C VAL A 34 -29.73 -27.74 38.70
N PRO A 35 -30.07 -27.10 37.57
CA PRO A 35 -30.28 -25.66 37.52
C PRO A 35 -31.45 -25.24 38.43
N GLN A 36 -31.21 -24.29 39.32
CA GLN A 36 -32.24 -23.74 40.22
C GLN A 36 -32.99 -22.55 39.61
N THR A 37 -32.44 -21.96 38.55
CA THR A 37 -32.98 -20.77 37.89
C THR A 37 -32.88 -20.90 36.38
N PHE A 38 -33.71 -20.15 35.67
CA PHE A 38 -33.57 -19.99 34.22
C PHE A 38 -32.27 -19.28 33.86
N ILE A 39 -31.79 -19.55 32.65
CA ILE A 39 -30.66 -18.82 32.06
C ILE A 39 -31.07 -17.35 31.92
N ARG A 40 -30.25 -16.45 32.46
CA ARG A 40 -30.37 -15.01 32.22
C ARG A 40 -29.63 -14.68 30.94
N VAL A 41 -30.34 -14.16 29.95
CA VAL A 41 -29.71 -13.59 28.75
C VAL A 41 -28.93 -12.36 29.19
N ASP A 42 -27.61 -12.44 29.09
CA ASP A 42 -26.72 -11.34 29.44
C ASP A 42 -26.76 -10.25 28.35
N ASN A 43 -26.54 -10.64 27.08
CA ASN A 43 -26.48 -9.73 25.95
C ASN A 43 -27.09 -10.33 24.68
N VAL A 44 -27.76 -9.50 23.88
CA VAL A 44 -28.19 -9.83 22.50
C VAL A 44 -27.47 -8.88 21.55
N LEU A 45 -26.64 -9.43 20.66
CA LEU A 45 -25.82 -8.67 19.74
C LEU A 45 -26.24 -8.96 18.29
N CYS A 46 -26.39 -7.91 17.50
CA CYS A 46 -26.67 -8.00 16.06
C CYS A 46 -25.57 -7.29 15.28
N SER A 47 -24.94 -8.02 14.35
CA SER A 47 -23.85 -7.51 13.52
C SER A 47 -24.05 -7.92 12.05
N HIS A 48 -23.60 -7.08 11.14
CA HIS A 48 -23.49 -7.44 9.72
C HIS A 48 -22.10 -7.96 9.38
N SER A 49 -22.05 -8.88 8.42
CA SER A 49 -20.79 -9.28 7.79
C SER A 49 -20.15 -8.10 7.07
N SER A 50 -18.82 -8.09 6.98
CA SER A 50 -18.09 -7.04 6.26
C SER A 50 -18.50 -6.95 4.80
N ILE A 51 -18.56 -5.73 4.27
CA ILE A 51 -18.70 -5.45 2.84
C ILE A 51 -17.38 -4.90 2.32
N PHE A 52 -17.00 -5.29 1.11
CA PHE A 52 -15.77 -4.81 0.48
C PHE A 52 -16.13 -3.96 -0.72
N ILE A 53 -15.65 -2.72 -0.75
CA ILE A 53 -15.80 -1.82 -1.91
C ILE A 53 -14.41 -1.47 -2.42
N GLY A 54 -14.21 -1.38 -3.72
CA GLY A 54 -12.91 -0.99 -4.27
C GLY A 54 -12.92 -0.53 -5.70
N GLY A 55 -11.76 -0.06 -6.12
CA GLY A 55 -11.54 0.65 -7.38
C GLY A 55 -10.06 0.92 -7.61
N ARG A 56 -9.75 1.82 -8.52
CA ARG A 56 -8.39 2.33 -8.71
C ARG A 56 -8.34 3.79 -8.31
N TYR A 57 -7.27 4.18 -7.64
CA TYR A 57 -7.03 5.58 -7.28
C TYR A 57 -5.77 6.13 -7.95
N ASN A 58 -5.82 7.37 -8.39
CA ASN A 58 -4.65 8.21 -8.58
C ASN A 58 -4.36 8.98 -7.31
N LYS A 59 -3.07 9.18 -7.04
CA LYS A 59 -2.53 10.07 -6.01
C LYS A 59 -1.72 11.14 -6.73
N LEU A 60 -2.20 12.37 -6.67
CA LEU A 60 -1.65 13.52 -7.40
C LEU A 60 -0.73 14.38 -6.54
N SER A 61 -0.88 14.33 -5.21
CA SER A 61 -0.05 15.03 -4.24
C SER A 61 1.29 14.31 -3.97
N ARG A 62 2.36 15.08 -3.71
CA ARG A 62 3.67 14.59 -3.22
C ARG A 62 3.84 14.80 -1.71
N GLU A 63 2.79 15.19 -1.01
CA GLU A 63 2.81 15.46 0.43
C GLU A 63 1.80 14.58 1.19
N LEU A 64 1.24 13.59 0.49
CA LEU A 64 0.15 12.76 0.98
C LEU A 64 0.64 11.33 1.30
N SER A 65 0.40 10.85 2.52
CA SER A 65 0.66 9.45 2.86
C SER A 65 -0.44 8.52 2.32
N GLN A 66 -0.13 7.25 2.06
CA GLN A 66 -1.17 6.32 1.60
C GLN A 66 -2.15 5.92 2.71
N THR A 67 -1.64 5.75 3.94
CA THR A 67 -2.43 5.42 5.14
C THR A 67 -2.05 6.40 6.24
N PRO A 68 -2.93 6.65 7.23
CA PRO A 68 -2.65 7.57 8.33
C PRO A 68 -1.26 7.32 8.93
N TRP A 69 -0.44 8.38 8.98
CA TRP A 69 0.94 8.28 9.42
C TRP A 69 1.13 8.94 10.77
N PHE A 70 1.33 8.09 11.79
CA PHE A 70 1.63 8.51 13.14
C PHE A 70 3.09 8.21 13.48
N VAL A 71 3.73 9.12 14.22
CA VAL A 71 5.04 8.89 14.85
C VAL A 71 4.92 9.40 16.28
N ASN A 72 5.17 8.52 17.25
CA ASN A 72 5.02 8.82 18.69
C ASN A 72 3.61 9.36 19.05
N GLY A 73 2.56 8.88 18.38
CA GLY A 73 1.18 9.32 18.60
C GLY A 73 0.79 10.60 17.86
N GLU A 74 1.75 11.35 17.30
CA GLU A 74 1.46 12.56 16.53
C GLU A 74 1.25 12.26 15.05
N LYS A 75 0.21 12.87 14.48
CA LYS A 75 -0.10 12.78 13.05
C LYS A 75 0.94 13.58 12.26
N LYS A 76 1.71 12.91 11.40
CA LYS A 76 2.77 13.55 10.59
C LYS A 76 2.27 14.21 9.30
N VAL A 77 1.12 13.79 8.82
CA VAL A 77 0.42 14.44 7.69
C VAL A 77 -1.06 14.54 8.04
N GLU A 78 -1.67 15.67 7.67
CA GLU A 78 -3.05 15.97 8.04
C GLU A 78 -4.06 14.92 7.58
N THR A 79 -3.81 14.29 6.42
CA THR A 79 -4.71 13.30 5.83
C THR A 79 -3.91 12.22 5.07
N SER A 80 -4.61 11.23 4.53
CA SER A 80 -4.03 10.14 3.77
C SER A 80 -4.92 9.75 2.59
N VAL A 81 -4.37 8.99 1.63
CA VAL A 81 -5.16 8.41 0.54
C VAL A 81 -6.33 7.59 1.10
N GLN A 82 -6.08 6.77 2.12
CA GLN A 82 -7.13 6.03 2.82
C GLN A 82 -8.23 6.96 3.34
N ASP A 83 -7.89 8.02 4.07
CA ASP A 83 -8.90 8.93 4.65
C ASP A 83 -9.75 9.57 3.54
N LEU A 84 -9.09 10.10 2.50
CA LEU A 84 -9.75 10.79 1.39
C LEU A 84 -10.66 9.88 0.55
N LEU A 85 -10.31 8.59 0.42
CA LEU A 85 -11.12 7.63 -0.34
C LEU A 85 -12.22 6.98 0.50
N CYS A 86 -11.92 6.67 1.77
CA CYS A 86 -12.74 5.72 2.53
C CYS A 86 -13.73 6.38 3.49
N ASN A 87 -13.48 7.60 3.96
CA ASN A 87 -14.35 8.23 4.96
C ASN A 87 -15.79 8.39 4.45
N SER A 88 -15.95 8.95 3.24
CA SER A 88 -17.27 9.11 2.62
C SER A 88 -18.00 7.77 2.40
N ILE A 89 -17.26 6.71 2.03
CA ILE A 89 -17.82 5.37 1.87
C ILE A 89 -18.30 4.82 3.22
N ALA A 90 -17.44 4.89 4.24
CA ALA A 90 -17.71 4.37 5.58
C ALA A 90 -18.88 5.09 6.25
N GLU A 91 -18.93 6.41 6.16
CA GLU A 91 -20.03 7.25 6.67
C GLU A 91 -21.36 6.90 6.00
N THR A 92 -21.35 6.76 4.67
CA THR A 92 -22.55 6.44 3.88
C THR A 92 -23.13 5.09 4.29
N VAL A 93 -22.29 4.06 4.42
CA VAL A 93 -22.77 2.72 4.83
C VAL A 93 -22.92 2.57 6.35
N LYS A 94 -22.54 3.60 7.11
CA LYS A 94 -22.46 3.61 8.57
C LYS A 94 -21.66 2.42 9.09
N ALA A 95 -20.47 2.21 8.54
CA ALA A 95 -19.53 1.21 9.01
C ALA A 95 -19.00 1.59 10.39
N GLU A 96 -18.81 0.60 11.25
CA GLU A 96 -18.24 0.80 12.58
C GLU A 96 -16.74 1.17 12.50
N SER A 97 -16.04 0.53 11.58
CA SER A 97 -14.63 0.80 11.28
C SER A 97 -14.28 0.29 9.89
N ILE A 98 -13.06 0.58 9.43
CA ILE A 98 -12.59 0.16 8.11
C ILE A 98 -11.24 -0.58 8.18
N LYS A 99 -10.97 -1.42 7.18
CA LYS A 99 -9.61 -1.85 6.84
C LYS A 99 -9.29 -1.51 5.39
N PHE A 100 -8.24 -0.72 5.17
CA PHE A 100 -7.78 -0.37 3.83
C PHE A 100 -6.79 -1.40 3.30
N LEU A 101 -7.01 -1.83 2.06
CA LEU A 101 -6.14 -2.76 1.33
C LEU A 101 -5.76 -2.12 0.00
N SER A 102 -4.54 -2.35 -0.46
CA SER A 102 -4.10 -1.90 -1.78
C SER A 102 -3.05 -2.82 -2.36
N SER A 103 -2.92 -2.83 -3.69
CA SER A 103 -1.90 -3.67 -4.36
C SER A 103 -0.53 -3.01 -4.28
N GLY A 104 0.06 -3.03 -3.09
CA GLY A 104 1.30 -2.34 -2.73
C GLY A 104 1.11 -0.86 -2.37
N ARG A 105 2.23 -0.17 -2.15
CA ARG A 105 2.26 1.22 -1.64
C ARG A 105 3.27 2.09 -2.39
N GLU A 106 3.04 3.40 -2.40
CA GLU A 106 4.02 4.42 -2.77
C GLU A 106 4.46 5.27 -1.56
N ASP A 107 5.65 5.86 -1.65
CA ASP A 107 6.16 6.82 -0.65
C ASP A 107 5.33 8.13 -0.69
N VAL A 108 5.45 8.97 0.36
CA VAL A 108 4.70 10.23 0.50
C VAL A 108 4.93 11.18 -0.68
N ASP A 109 6.17 11.27 -1.14
CA ASP A 109 6.64 12.12 -2.25
C ASP A 109 6.42 11.54 -3.65
N VAL A 110 5.82 10.35 -3.74
CA VAL A 110 5.58 9.65 -5.01
C VAL A 110 4.13 9.79 -5.42
N ARG A 111 3.89 10.21 -6.66
CA ARG A 111 2.55 10.21 -7.26
C ARG A 111 2.23 8.84 -7.82
N ASN A 112 0.95 8.55 -7.97
CA ASN A 112 0.45 7.38 -8.67
C ASN A 112 -0.60 7.85 -9.68
N ILE A 113 -0.32 7.68 -10.96
CA ILE A 113 -1.02 8.36 -12.04
C ILE A 113 -1.54 7.40 -13.12
N TYR A 114 -2.14 7.96 -14.17
CA TYR A 114 -2.79 7.24 -15.27
C TYR A 114 -3.90 6.31 -14.77
N ASN A 115 -3.77 4.99 -14.98
CA ASN A 115 -4.77 4.00 -14.59
C ASN A 115 -4.93 3.84 -13.07
N GLY A 116 -4.00 4.39 -12.28
CA GLY A 116 -4.08 4.35 -10.84
C GLY A 116 -3.79 2.99 -10.22
N ARG A 117 -3.87 2.95 -8.89
CA ARG A 117 -3.54 1.80 -8.05
C ARG A 117 -4.81 1.10 -7.56
N PRO A 118 -4.90 -0.23 -7.72
CA PRO A 118 -5.90 -1.08 -7.09
C PRO A 118 -6.00 -0.88 -5.57
N PHE A 119 -7.20 -0.62 -5.06
CA PHE A 119 -7.49 -0.56 -3.63
C PHE A 119 -8.85 -1.17 -3.31
N ALA A 120 -8.97 -1.71 -2.10
CA ALA A 120 -10.22 -2.16 -1.50
C ALA A 120 -10.35 -1.58 -0.09
N VAL A 121 -11.57 -1.34 0.36
CA VAL A 121 -11.90 -1.03 1.75
C VAL A 121 -12.83 -2.10 2.28
N GLU A 122 -12.43 -2.76 3.36
CA GLU A 122 -13.31 -3.58 4.19
C GLU A 122 -14.09 -2.66 5.11
N LEU A 123 -15.41 -2.71 5.02
CA LEU A 123 -16.36 -1.96 5.83
C LEU A 123 -16.86 -2.91 6.91
N LEU A 124 -16.43 -2.71 8.16
CA LEU A 124 -16.75 -3.59 9.27
C LEU A 124 -18.12 -3.21 9.86
N ASN A 125 -18.96 -4.23 10.08
CA ASN A 125 -20.28 -4.10 10.68
C ASN A 125 -21.13 -2.95 10.10
N PRO A 126 -21.30 -2.86 8.77
CA PRO A 126 -22.06 -1.77 8.16
C PRO A 126 -23.53 -1.81 8.58
N ARG A 127 -24.15 -0.64 8.78
CA ARG A 127 -25.60 -0.56 9.07
C ARG A 127 -26.46 -0.39 7.82
N MET A 128 -25.83 -0.16 6.67
CA MET A 128 -26.47 -0.17 5.35
C MET A 128 -25.73 -1.18 4.46
N THR A 129 -26.45 -2.21 4.02
CA THR A 129 -25.87 -3.34 3.26
C THR A 129 -26.34 -3.41 1.80
N ASN A 130 -27.40 -2.68 1.45
CA ASN A 130 -27.86 -2.59 0.06
C ASN A 130 -27.02 -1.56 -0.69
N ILE A 131 -26.01 -2.03 -1.42
CA ILE A 131 -25.08 -1.19 -2.19
C ILE A 131 -25.40 -1.34 -3.67
N THR A 132 -26.02 -0.31 -4.26
CA THR A 132 -26.37 -0.26 -5.69
C THR A 132 -25.26 0.37 -6.52
N ASP A 133 -25.27 0.11 -7.83
CA ASP A 133 -24.33 0.74 -8.76
C ASP A 133 -24.49 2.27 -8.81
N GLU A 134 -25.73 2.78 -8.67
CA GLU A 134 -26.01 4.21 -8.56
C GLU A 134 -25.32 4.84 -7.35
N LEU A 135 -25.37 4.18 -6.20
CA LEU A 135 -24.70 4.62 -4.98
C LEU A 135 -23.17 4.64 -5.18
N LEU A 136 -22.62 3.60 -5.81
CA LEU A 136 -21.19 3.51 -6.10
C LEU A 136 -20.71 4.61 -7.04
N MET A 137 -21.50 4.93 -8.07
CA MET A 137 -21.23 6.05 -8.98
C MET A 137 -21.28 7.40 -8.26
N TYR A 138 -22.30 7.60 -7.41
CA TYR A 138 -22.42 8.81 -6.58
C TYR A 138 -21.20 8.98 -5.66
N LEU A 139 -20.81 7.92 -4.94
CA LEU A 139 -19.64 7.94 -4.05
C LEU A 139 -18.35 8.27 -4.80
N ALA A 140 -18.12 7.65 -5.96
CA ALA A 140 -16.94 7.93 -6.78
C ALA A 140 -16.88 9.40 -7.22
N ASN A 141 -18.01 9.97 -7.66
CA ASN A 141 -18.11 11.37 -8.08
C ASN A 141 -17.91 12.32 -6.89
N ASN A 142 -18.54 12.05 -5.75
CA ASN A 142 -18.42 12.87 -4.54
C ASN A 142 -16.97 12.92 -4.05
N ILE A 143 -16.28 11.77 -4.01
CA ILE A 143 -14.86 11.69 -3.62
C ILE A 143 -13.98 12.47 -4.62
N ASN A 144 -14.24 12.35 -5.92
CA ASN A 144 -13.48 13.08 -6.94
C ASN A 144 -13.69 14.60 -6.89
N GLN A 145 -14.83 15.06 -6.39
CA GLN A 145 -15.14 16.48 -6.21
C GLN A 145 -14.61 17.04 -4.90
N SER A 146 -14.50 16.22 -3.85
CA SER A 146 -14.10 16.66 -2.51
C SER A 146 -12.61 16.98 -2.38
N THR A 147 -11.77 16.48 -3.28
CA THR A 147 -10.31 16.68 -3.19
C THR A 147 -9.62 16.67 -4.56
N LYS A 148 -8.55 17.45 -4.68
CA LYS A 148 -7.64 17.42 -5.83
C LYS A 148 -6.43 16.51 -5.62
N GLN A 149 -6.27 15.94 -4.43
CA GLN A 149 -5.08 15.16 -4.07
C GLN A 149 -5.16 13.70 -4.48
N VAL A 150 -6.37 13.14 -4.54
CA VAL A 150 -6.64 11.78 -5.01
C VAL A 150 -7.82 11.80 -5.96
N GLN A 151 -7.88 10.82 -6.87
CA GLN A 151 -9.01 10.62 -7.75
C GLN A 151 -9.27 9.13 -7.94
N ILE A 152 -10.51 8.71 -7.82
CA ILE A 152 -10.99 7.42 -8.27
C ILE A 152 -11.00 7.43 -9.81
N THR A 153 -10.22 6.53 -10.41
CA THR A 153 -10.01 6.44 -11.86
C THR A 153 -10.80 5.32 -12.54
N SER A 154 -11.34 4.40 -11.75
CA SER A 154 -12.28 3.37 -12.20
C SER A 154 -13.63 3.59 -11.53
N GLY A 155 -14.71 3.01 -12.03
CA GLY A 155 -15.90 2.84 -11.21
C GLY A 155 -15.56 2.09 -9.89
N LEU A 156 -16.27 2.43 -8.81
CA LEU A 156 -16.25 1.63 -7.59
C LEU A 156 -17.12 0.37 -7.80
N LYS A 157 -16.73 -0.74 -7.16
CA LYS A 157 -17.47 -2.00 -7.19
C LYS A 157 -17.54 -2.62 -5.80
N VAL A 158 -18.61 -3.35 -5.52
CA VAL A 158 -18.62 -4.34 -4.44
C VAL A 158 -17.73 -5.52 -4.86
N LEU A 159 -16.82 -5.92 -3.98
CA LEU A 159 -15.79 -6.90 -4.29
C LEU A 159 -16.13 -8.28 -3.72
N SER A 160 -15.84 -9.30 -4.51
CA SER A 160 -15.89 -10.70 -4.09
C SER A 160 -14.60 -11.10 -3.37
N ARG A 161 -14.61 -12.28 -2.72
CA ARG A 161 -13.38 -12.87 -2.15
C ARG A 161 -12.31 -13.12 -3.21
N PHE A 162 -12.71 -13.44 -4.44
CA PHE A 162 -11.80 -13.65 -5.55
C PHE A 162 -11.07 -12.36 -5.96
N ASP A 163 -11.77 -11.24 -5.94
CA ASP A 163 -11.17 -9.93 -6.21
C ASP A 163 -10.14 -9.58 -5.14
N LEU A 164 -10.44 -9.84 -3.86
CA LEU A 164 -9.49 -9.62 -2.76
C LEU A 164 -8.23 -10.48 -2.88
N GLN A 165 -8.38 -11.75 -3.30
CA GLN A 165 -7.24 -12.63 -3.57
C GLN A 165 -6.36 -12.07 -4.69
N LYS A 166 -6.95 -11.68 -5.82
CA LYS A 166 -6.22 -11.06 -6.94
C LYS A 166 -5.51 -9.76 -6.54
N LEU A 167 -6.13 -8.95 -5.69
CA LEU A 167 -5.52 -7.72 -5.19
C LEU A 167 -4.20 -8.02 -4.46
N LYS A 168 -4.24 -9.03 -3.58
CA LYS A 168 -3.09 -9.50 -2.79
C LYS A 168 -2.00 -10.14 -3.66
N GLU A 169 -2.38 -10.99 -4.62
CA GLU A 169 -1.43 -11.57 -5.59
C GLU A 169 -0.73 -10.48 -6.43
N GLY A 170 -1.48 -9.42 -6.77
CA GLY A 170 -1.00 -8.26 -7.52
C GLY A 170 0.16 -7.51 -6.87
N GLU A 171 0.24 -7.56 -5.53
CA GLU A 171 1.30 -6.90 -4.76
C GLU A 171 2.66 -7.55 -5.02
N HIS A 172 2.69 -8.88 -5.12
CA HIS A 172 3.95 -9.65 -5.17
C HIS A 172 4.39 -10.05 -6.57
N VAL A 173 3.44 -10.24 -7.49
CA VAL A 173 3.75 -10.89 -8.79
C VAL A 173 3.84 -9.88 -9.92
N LYS A 174 3.05 -8.80 -9.88
CA LYS A 174 2.85 -7.96 -11.05
C LYS A 174 3.89 -6.87 -11.20
N THR A 175 4.41 -6.74 -12.41
CA THR A 175 5.36 -5.69 -12.79
C THR A 175 4.77 -4.31 -12.57
N LYS A 176 5.64 -3.37 -12.24
CA LYS A 176 5.28 -1.98 -11.97
C LYS A 176 6.03 -1.09 -12.96
N PHE A 177 5.38 0.01 -13.36
CA PHE A 177 5.92 1.00 -14.28
C PHE A 177 6.09 2.31 -13.53
N TYR A 178 7.20 2.98 -13.79
CA TYR A 178 7.53 4.24 -13.16
C TYR A 178 8.08 5.22 -14.17
N ARG A 179 7.94 6.51 -13.85
CA ARG A 179 8.66 7.61 -14.46
C ARG A 179 9.42 8.35 -13.38
N ALA A 180 10.72 8.49 -13.54
CA ALA A 180 11.58 9.26 -12.66
C ALA A 180 12.14 10.47 -13.41
N LEU A 181 12.17 11.62 -12.74
CA LEU A 181 13.05 12.72 -13.13
C LEU A 181 14.33 12.55 -12.33
N CYS A 182 15.45 12.44 -13.05
CA CYS A 182 16.76 12.20 -12.49
C CYS A 182 17.68 13.39 -12.81
N VAL A 183 18.70 13.58 -11.99
CA VAL A 183 19.76 14.57 -12.21
C VAL A 183 21.11 13.85 -12.20
N CYS A 184 21.96 14.20 -13.15
CA CYS A 184 23.33 13.71 -13.25
C CYS A 184 24.28 14.78 -12.69
N ARG A 185 24.87 14.52 -11.53
CA ARG A 185 25.90 15.37 -10.92
C ARG A 185 27.26 14.91 -11.43
N SER A 186 27.56 15.19 -12.69
CA SER A 186 28.91 14.91 -13.21
C SER A 186 29.89 15.98 -12.75
N ALA A 187 31.08 15.55 -12.31
CA ALA A 187 32.21 16.44 -12.02
C ALA A 187 32.95 16.87 -13.30
N SER A 188 32.72 16.20 -14.43
CA SER A 188 33.30 16.54 -15.73
C SER A 188 32.25 17.16 -16.66
N ASP A 189 32.67 18.12 -17.50
CA ASP A 189 31.81 18.80 -18.49
C ASP A 189 31.17 17.85 -19.52
N ASN A 190 31.67 16.62 -19.64
CA ASN A 190 31.09 15.59 -20.48
C ASN A 190 29.91 14.90 -19.78
N LEU A 191 28.70 15.17 -20.26
CA LEU A 191 27.48 14.47 -19.83
C LEU A 191 27.49 13.01 -20.34
N PRO A 192 27.01 12.04 -19.54
CA PRO A 192 26.98 10.64 -19.95
C PRO A 192 25.94 10.39 -21.05
N GLN A 193 26.13 9.36 -21.88
CA GLN A 193 25.16 8.97 -22.90
C GLN A 193 23.98 8.22 -22.27
N VAL A 194 22.98 8.95 -21.77
CA VAL A 194 21.80 8.37 -21.10
C VAL A 194 21.00 7.44 -22.01
N GLU A 195 21.00 7.67 -23.32
CA GLU A 195 20.33 6.85 -24.33
C GLU A 195 20.92 5.43 -24.41
N SER A 196 22.15 5.21 -23.94
CA SER A 196 22.75 3.87 -23.86
C SER A 196 21.92 2.92 -22.99
N LEU A 197 21.24 3.45 -21.96
CA LEU A 197 20.34 2.69 -21.08
C LEU A 197 19.17 2.04 -21.85
N ASN A 198 18.78 2.61 -22.99
CA ASN A 198 17.66 2.11 -23.81
C ASN A 198 17.95 0.73 -24.44
N LYS A 199 19.23 0.36 -24.53
CA LYS A 199 19.68 -0.94 -25.06
C LYS A 199 19.58 -2.05 -24.02
N LEU A 200 19.55 -1.70 -22.74
CA LEU A 200 19.55 -2.66 -21.64
C LEU A 200 18.15 -3.23 -21.38
N LYS A 201 18.06 -4.56 -21.26
CA LYS A 201 16.81 -5.29 -20.98
C LYS A 201 17.08 -6.44 -20.02
N ASN A 202 16.06 -6.79 -19.23
CA ASN A 202 16.10 -7.91 -18.28
C ASN A 202 17.34 -7.90 -17.37
N ILE A 203 17.69 -6.73 -16.85
CA ILE A 203 18.84 -6.55 -15.98
C ILE A 203 18.53 -7.14 -14.61
N LYS A 204 19.42 -8.00 -14.13
CA LYS A 204 19.42 -8.49 -12.76
C LYS A 204 20.16 -7.49 -11.87
N ILE A 205 19.50 -7.03 -10.82
CA ILE A 205 20.09 -6.16 -9.79
C ILE A 205 19.99 -6.83 -8.42
N VAL A 206 20.91 -6.50 -7.53
CA VAL A 206 20.89 -6.92 -6.13
C VAL A 206 20.70 -5.69 -5.26
N GLN A 207 19.61 -5.64 -4.51
CA GLN A 207 19.28 -4.53 -3.61
C GLN A 207 19.34 -5.02 -2.16
N LYS A 208 20.23 -4.44 -1.34
CA LYS A 208 20.08 -4.54 0.12
C LYS A 208 18.86 -3.73 0.55
N THR A 209 18.27 -4.05 1.70
CA THR A 209 17.20 -3.25 2.29
C THR A 209 17.64 -1.78 2.41
N PRO A 210 16.98 -0.81 1.73
CA PRO A 210 17.41 0.58 1.67
C PRO A 210 17.62 1.22 3.03
N ILE A 211 18.61 2.12 3.17
CA ILE A 211 18.98 2.73 4.46
C ILE A 211 17.75 3.36 5.12
N ARG A 212 17.00 4.15 4.35
CA ARG A 212 15.80 4.88 4.82
C ARG A 212 14.69 3.99 5.38
N VAL A 213 14.68 2.69 5.09
CA VAL A 213 13.67 1.74 5.62
C VAL A 213 14.24 0.70 6.59
N LEU A 214 15.55 0.73 6.88
CA LEU A 214 16.18 -0.24 7.79
C LEU A 214 15.57 -0.22 9.20
N HIS A 215 15.13 0.95 9.67
CA HIS A 215 14.45 1.08 10.97
C HIS A 215 13.12 0.31 11.07
N ARG A 216 12.56 -0.17 9.94
CA ARG A 216 11.31 -0.96 9.92
C ARG A 216 11.46 -2.34 9.30
N ARG A 217 12.59 -2.64 8.66
CA ARG A 217 12.75 -3.86 7.85
C ARG A 217 14.11 -4.50 8.11
N PRO A 218 14.18 -5.84 8.20
CA PRO A 218 15.45 -6.52 8.37
C PRO A 218 16.36 -6.26 7.18
N LEU A 219 17.67 -6.20 7.46
CA LEU A 219 18.70 -6.11 6.43
C LEU A 219 18.74 -7.42 5.64
N THR A 220 18.35 -7.38 4.37
CA THR A 220 18.35 -8.56 3.51
C THR A 220 18.64 -8.17 2.06
N PRO A 221 19.67 -8.74 1.41
CA PRO A 221 19.88 -8.57 -0.02
C PRO A 221 18.82 -9.33 -0.81
N ARG A 222 18.24 -8.69 -1.82
CA ARG A 222 17.23 -9.30 -2.69
C ARG A 222 17.61 -9.08 -4.14
N THR A 223 17.57 -10.15 -4.92
CA THR A 223 17.67 -10.06 -6.37
C THR A 223 16.36 -9.50 -6.93
N ARG A 224 16.45 -8.54 -7.84
CA ARG A 224 15.33 -7.93 -8.57
C ARG A 224 15.65 -7.84 -10.05
N PHE A 225 14.61 -7.72 -10.86
CA PHE A 225 14.73 -7.51 -12.30
C PHE A 225 14.21 -6.14 -12.74
N VAL A 226 15.02 -5.45 -13.52
CA VAL A 226 14.61 -4.30 -14.34
C VAL A 226 14.40 -4.83 -15.75
N TYR A 227 13.13 -5.00 -16.15
CA TYR A 227 12.79 -5.65 -17.42
C TYR A 227 13.12 -4.79 -18.62
N LYS A 228 12.83 -3.49 -18.52
CA LYS A 228 13.05 -2.51 -19.58
C LYS A 228 13.15 -1.12 -18.98
N MET A 229 13.97 -0.27 -19.57
CA MET A 229 13.94 1.16 -19.30
C MET A 229 14.08 1.97 -20.58
N ARG A 230 13.69 3.24 -20.50
CA ARG A 230 13.90 4.25 -21.52
C ARG A 230 14.34 5.54 -20.83
N ALA A 231 15.51 6.05 -21.18
CA ALA A 231 16.02 7.34 -20.76
C ALA A 231 16.13 8.29 -21.96
N ARG A 232 15.89 9.57 -21.69
CA ARG A 232 16.16 10.71 -22.57
C ARG A 232 16.45 11.94 -21.72
N TRP A 233 17.23 12.88 -22.25
CA TRP A 233 17.35 14.20 -21.64
C TRP A 233 15.98 14.87 -21.46
N ALA A 234 15.86 15.64 -20.38
CA ALA A 234 14.64 16.38 -20.09
C ALA A 234 14.53 17.60 -21.00
N GLU A 235 13.33 17.87 -21.49
CA GLU A 235 13.09 19.06 -22.30
C GLU A 235 12.94 20.30 -21.39
N PRO A 236 13.39 21.50 -21.82
CA PRO A 236 13.30 22.71 -20.99
C PRO A 236 11.89 23.00 -20.43
N GLN A 237 10.85 22.67 -21.20
CA GLN A 237 9.44 22.84 -20.82
C GLN A 237 9.04 21.94 -19.64
N GLU A 238 9.64 20.75 -19.53
CA GLU A 238 9.38 19.81 -18.43
C GLU A 238 10.00 20.30 -17.11
N LEU A 239 11.04 21.13 -17.21
CA LEU A 239 11.82 21.63 -16.08
C LEU A 239 11.39 23.03 -15.65
N THR A 240 10.49 23.70 -16.38
CA THR A 240 10.16 25.12 -16.15
C THR A 240 9.72 25.43 -14.72
N LYS A 241 9.02 24.50 -14.04
CA LYS A 241 8.63 24.68 -12.62
C LYS A 241 9.78 24.43 -11.64
N LEU A 242 10.71 23.54 -11.99
CA LEU A 242 11.86 23.16 -11.15
C LEU A 242 13.03 24.16 -11.24
N LEU A 243 13.33 24.64 -12.44
CA LEU A 243 14.44 25.56 -12.69
C LEU A 243 14.16 26.99 -12.24
N ARG A 244 12.90 27.34 -11.96
CA ARG A 244 12.57 28.59 -11.26
C ARG A 244 13.15 28.65 -9.84
N THR A 245 13.49 27.48 -9.27
CA THR A 245 13.95 27.34 -7.88
C THR A 245 15.38 26.79 -7.75
N ALA A 246 15.98 26.27 -8.83
CA ALA A 246 17.26 25.58 -8.77
C ALA A 246 18.38 26.37 -9.49
N SER A 247 19.56 26.44 -8.87
CA SER A 247 20.79 27.00 -9.45
C SER A 247 21.50 26.05 -10.44
N GLU A 248 20.88 24.91 -10.76
CA GLU A 248 21.45 23.88 -11.62
C GLU A 248 21.08 24.09 -13.08
N SER A 249 22.02 23.78 -13.98
CA SER A 249 21.79 23.86 -15.42
C SER A 249 20.83 22.76 -15.90
N ALA A 250 19.92 23.13 -16.81
CA ALA A 250 18.85 22.26 -17.33
C ALA A 250 19.37 20.99 -18.02
N ASP A 251 20.57 21.05 -18.57
CA ASP A 251 21.26 19.98 -19.30
C ASP A 251 21.67 18.79 -18.42
N LYS A 252 21.55 18.89 -17.09
CA LYS A 252 21.87 17.79 -16.17
C LYS A 252 20.68 16.88 -15.86
N PHE A 253 19.48 17.21 -16.32
CA PHE A 253 18.27 16.47 -15.99
C PHE A 253 17.85 15.52 -17.12
N PHE A 254 17.45 14.31 -16.75
CA PHE A 254 16.91 13.33 -17.69
C PHE A 254 15.69 12.61 -17.13
N VAL A 255 14.81 12.17 -18.03
CA VAL A 255 13.61 11.41 -17.70
C VAL A 255 13.89 9.92 -17.91
N LEU A 256 13.56 9.11 -16.92
CA LEU A 256 13.67 7.65 -16.94
C LEU A 256 12.29 7.01 -16.80
N ASP A 257 11.83 6.33 -17.85
CA ASP A 257 10.72 5.39 -17.77
C ASP A 257 11.26 3.98 -17.48
N VAL A 258 10.77 3.30 -16.44
CA VAL A 258 11.30 1.99 -16.04
C VAL A 258 10.19 0.99 -15.69
N LYS A 259 10.32 -0.24 -16.19
CA LYS A 259 9.48 -1.39 -15.86
C LYS A 259 10.26 -2.36 -14.98
N THR A 260 9.77 -2.62 -13.77
CA THR A 260 10.48 -3.44 -12.78
C THR A 260 9.64 -4.60 -12.26
N GLN A 261 10.33 -5.58 -11.65
CA GLN A 261 9.72 -6.60 -10.80
C GLN A 261 9.08 -5.95 -9.57
N ALA A 262 8.01 -6.56 -9.07
CA ALA A 262 7.39 -6.14 -7.82
C ALA A 262 8.41 -6.07 -6.66
N GLY A 263 8.28 -5.05 -5.81
CA GLY A 263 9.18 -4.83 -4.68
C GLY A 263 10.59 -4.38 -5.06
N THR A 264 10.79 -3.84 -6.26
CA THR A 264 12.03 -3.15 -6.64
C THR A 264 12.02 -1.73 -6.09
N TYR A 265 13.09 -1.34 -5.41
CA TYR A 265 13.26 -0.01 -4.85
C TYR A 265 13.85 0.93 -5.91
N VAL A 266 12.99 1.69 -6.59
CA VAL A 266 13.39 2.48 -7.77
C VAL A 266 14.33 3.63 -7.43
N LYS A 267 14.12 4.33 -6.30
CA LYS A 267 15.03 5.42 -5.86
C LYS A 267 16.45 4.89 -5.72
N GLU A 268 16.60 3.76 -5.02
CA GLU A 268 17.88 3.11 -4.77
C GLU A 268 18.49 2.45 -6.02
N PHE A 269 17.67 2.08 -7.01
CA PHE A 269 18.19 1.71 -8.33
C PHE A 269 18.78 2.91 -9.09
N VAL A 270 18.22 4.12 -8.89
CA VAL A 270 18.74 5.35 -9.48
C VAL A 270 20.06 5.76 -8.80
N HIS A 271 20.04 6.03 -7.49
CA HIS A 271 21.19 6.62 -6.78
C HIS A 271 22.18 5.61 -6.18
N GLY A 272 21.87 4.32 -6.24
CA GLY A 272 22.75 3.24 -5.79
C GLY A 272 22.80 3.00 -4.28
N ASP A 273 22.19 3.86 -3.46
CA ASP A 273 22.13 3.78 -1.99
C ASP A 273 23.53 3.56 -1.37
N TYR A 274 24.50 4.39 -1.78
CA TYR A 274 25.92 4.26 -1.40
C TYR A 274 26.50 2.87 -1.73
N GLY A 275 26.18 2.36 -2.92
CA GLY A 275 26.65 1.05 -3.41
C GLY A 275 25.93 -0.16 -2.82
N ARG A 276 24.79 0.04 -2.14
CA ARG A 276 23.96 -1.02 -1.56
C ARG A 276 22.97 -1.61 -2.57
N THR A 277 22.77 -0.95 -3.71
CA THR A 277 22.14 -1.51 -4.91
C THR A 277 23.18 -1.64 -6.02
N LYS A 278 23.35 -2.86 -6.57
CA LYS A 278 24.27 -3.11 -7.69
C LYS A 278 23.72 -4.07 -8.75
N PRO A 279 23.89 -3.79 -10.05
CA PRO A 279 24.22 -2.46 -10.59
C PRO A 279 23.07 -1.46 -10.36
N SER A 280 23.42 -0.18 -10.28
CA SER A 280 22.54 1.00 -10.22
C SER A 280 22.76 1.89 -11.46
N LEU A 281 22.00 2.97 -11.62
CA LEU A 281 22.25 3.91 -12.72
C LEU A 281 23.60 4.61 -12.61
N CYS A 282 24.09 4.82 -11.38
CA CYS A 282 25.44 5.34 -11.18
C CYS A 282 26.50 4.42 -11.80
N ASP A 283 26.32 3.10 -11.66
CA ASP A 283 27.23 2.10 -12.26
C ASP A 283 27.12 2.08 -13.79
N PHE A 284 25.90 2.21 -14.35
CA PHE A 284 25.69 2.17 -15.79
C PHE A 284 26.17 3.42 -16.52
N LEU A 285 25.99 4.59 -15.92
CA LEU A 285 26.37 5.88 -16.52
C LEU A 285 27.77 6.33 -16.11
N ASN A 286 28.41 5.63 -15.18
CA ASN A 286 29.69 6.02 -14.57
C ASN A 286 29.67 7.49 -14.08
N ALA A 287 28.57 7.86 -13.41
CA ALA A 287 28.31 9.21 -12.96
C ALA A 287 27.49 9.18 -11.66
N GLU A 288 27.55 10.27 -10.87
CA GLU A 288 26.63 10.43 -9.74
C GLU A 288 25.25 10.79 -10.28
N VAL A 289 24.26 9.94 -9.97
CA VAL A 289 22.87 10.13 -10.38
C VAL A 289 22.00 10.19 -9.14
N ASP A 290 21.11 11.18 -9.09
CA ASP A 290 20.12 11.31 -8.03
C ASP A 290 18.70 11.40 -8.62
N ILE A 291 17.70 11.17 -7.78
CA ILE A 291 16.28 11.20 -8.16
C ILE A 291 15.60 12.43 -7.57
N VAL A 292 15.02 13.24 -8.45
CA VAL A 292 14.31 14.48 -8.08
C VAL A 292 12.85 14.19 -7.81
N ALA A 293 12.22 13.38 -8.65
CA ALA A 293 10.80 13.07 -8.58
C ALA A 293 10.52 11.68 -9.13
N LEU A 294 9.49 11.02 -8.59
CA LEU A 294 9.09 9.68 -9.01
C LEU A 294 7.57 9.59 -9.08
N ASP A 295 7.08 8.98 -10.15
CA ASP A 295 5.69 8.63 -10.36
C ASP A 295 5.55 7.13 -10.63
N VAL A 296 4.55 6.51 -10.03
CA VAL A 296 4.02 5.22 -10.48
C VAL A 296 3.12 5.48 -11.67
N THR A 297 3.47 4.93 -12.82
CA THR A 297 2.76 5.14 -14.09
C THR A 297 1.93 3.93 -14.50
N GLY A 298 2.07 2.80 -13.82
CA GLY A 298 1.27 1.63 -14.11
C GLY A 298 1.51 0.47 -13.15
N ILE A 299 0.44 -0.29 -12.93
CA ILE A 299 0.45 -1.53 -12.17
C ILE A 299 -0.16 -2.59 -13.07
N ASN A 300 0.65 -3.59 -13.46
CA ASN A 300 0.23 -4.64 -14.40
C ASN A 300 -0.71 -5.66 -13.75
N LEU A 301 -1.84 -5.20 -13.25
CA LEU A 301 -2.88 -6.00 -12.61
C LEU A 301 -4.22 -5.63 -13.24
N ASN A 302 -4.84 -6.60 -13.92
CA ASN A 302 -6.21 -6.47 -14.42
C ASN A 302 -7.18 -6.67 -13.25
N TRP A 303 -7.69 -5.54 -12.72
CA TRP A 303 -8.42 -5.42 -11.44
C TRP A 303 -8.94 -3.97 -11.22
N PRO A 304 -10.10 -3.71 -10.57
CA PRO A 304 -11.11 -4.67 -10.14
C PRO A 304 -12.01 -5.10 -11.31
#